data_AF-A0A921BLE5-F1
#
_entry.id   AF-A0A921BLE5-F1
#
_cell.length_a   1.000
_cell.length_b   1.000
_cell.length_c   1.000
_cell.angle_alpha   90.00
_cell.angle_beta   90.00
_cell.angle_gamma   90.00
#
_symmetry.space_group_name_H-M   'P 1'
#
loop_
_entity.id
_entity.type
_entity.pdbx_description
1 polymer ?
#
loop_
_entity_poly.entity_id
_entity_poly.type
_entity_poly.pdbx_seq_one_letter_code
_entity_poly.pdbx_strand_id
1 'polypeptide(L)' 'MAAALIPREEGRMETDLLDRLASDPALPLDRDDLDGLLDDPSAFVGNASAQVSAVVERVAEVVVARPQAAAYDPERIL' A
#
# COMPACT_ATOMS: atom_id res chain seq x y z
N MET A 1 -2.90 11.59 -27.19
CA MET A 1 -3.02 11.42 -25.74
C MET A 1 -4.25 10.56 -25.46
N ALA A 2 -4.06 9.27 -25.21
CA ALA A 2 -5.14 8.37 -24.79
C ALA A 2 -4.52 7.21 -23.99
N ALA A 3 -4.39 7.41 -22.69
CA ALA A 3 -4.18 6.34 -21.71
C ALA A 3 -4.65 6.87 -20.35
N ALA A 4 -5.95 7.10 -20.23
CA ALA A 4 -6.57 7.44 -18.96
C ALA A 4 -7.82 6.58 -18.83
N LEU A 5 -7.63 5.36 -18.32
CA LEU A 5 -8.52 4.57 -17.46
C LEU A 5 -8.20 3.08 -17.65
N ILE A 6 -7.29 2.54 -16.83
CA ILE A 6 -7.25 1.10 -16.58
C ILE A 6 -8.12 0.87 -15.33
N PRO A 7 -9.22 0.09 -15.41
CA PRO A 7 -10.03 -0.27 -14.26
C PRO A 7 -9.18 -0.98 -13.19
N ARG A 8 -9.30 -0.56 -11.93
CA ARG A 8 -8.57 -1.13 -10.78
C ARG A 8 -9.16 -2.46 -10.28
N GLU A 9 -10.07 -3.07 -11.04
CA GLU A 9 -10.91 -4.18 -10.57
C GLU A 9 -10.27 -5.56 -10.76
N GLU A 10 -9.24 -5.68 -11.60
CA GLU A 10 -8.53 -6.95 -11.81
C GLU A 10 -7.09 -6.77 -11.35
N GLY A 11 -6.75 -7.34 -10.19
CA GLY A 11 -5.45 -7.22 -9.51
C GLY A 11 -4.22 -7.74 -10.28
N ARG A 12 -4.32 -7.94 -11.60
CA ARG A 12 -3.21 -8.15 -12.52
C ARG A 12 -3.60 -7.67 -13.91
N MET A 13 -3.13 -6.49 -14.29
CA MET A 13 -2.74 -6.23 -15.67
C MET A 13 -1.30 -5.77 -15.59
N GLU A 14 -0.37 -6.56 -16.14
CA GLU A 14 0.99 -6.06 -16.41
C GLU A 14 0.83 -4.74 -17.15
N THR A 15 1.12 -3.65 -16.46
CA THR A 15 0.98 -2.32 -17.01
C THR A 15 2.30 -2.03 -17.71
N ASP A 16 2.27 -1.91 -19.03
CA ASP A 16 3.43 -1.62 -19.90
C ASP A 16 3.97 -0.18 -19.74
N LEU A 17 3.51 0.54 -18.70
CA LEU A 17 3.83 1.95 -18.47
C LEU A 17 5.33 2.17 -18.33
N LEU A 18 6.01 1.32 -17.57
CA LEU A 18 7.45 1.47 -17.32
C LEU A 18 8.26 1.23 -18.60
N ASP A 19 7.86 0.25 -19.42
CA ASP A 19 8.50 0.00 -20.73
C ASP A 19 8.27 1.16 -21.70
N ARG A 20 7.07 1.75 -21.68
CA ARG A 20 6.74 2.92 -22.49
C ARG A 20 7.48 4.17 -22.07
N LEU A 21 7.66 4.38 -20.77
CA LEU A 21 8.43 5.51 -20.23
C LEU A 21 9.91 5.37 -20.55
N ALA A 22 10.49 4.17 -20.39
CA ALA A 22 11.90 3.90 -20.75
C ALA A 22 12.16 4.05 -22.26
N SER A 23 11.13 3.84 -23.09
CA SER A 23 11.22 3.99 -24.54
C SER A 23 10.95 5.42 -25.04
N ASP A 24 10.61 6.36 -24.15
CA ASP A 24 10.29 7.74 -24.52
C ASP A 24 11.59 8.56 -24.66
N PRO A 25 11.98 9.00 -25.88
CA PRO A 25 13.22 9.76 -26.08
C PRO A 25 13.21 11.14 -25.43
N ALA A 26 12.05 11.64 -24.95
CA ALA A 26 11.97 12.88 -24.19
C ALA A 26 12.40 12.72 -22.72
N LEU A 27 12.46 11.48 -22.20
CA LEU A 27 12.84 11.17 -20.83
C LEU A 27 14.22 10.51 -20.82
N PRO A 28 15.24 11.11 -20.17
CA PRO A 28 16.56 10.51 -20.04
C PRO A 28 16.60 9.51 -18.88
N LEU A 29 15.70 8.52 -18.89
CA LEU A 29 15.62 7.45 -17.89
C LEU A 29 15.43 6.12 -18.60
N ASP A 30 16.26 5.13 -18.28
CA ASP A 30 16.10 3.78 -18.79
C ASP A 30 15.25 2.90 -17.86
N ARG A 31 15.15 1.60 -18.19
CA ARG A 31 14.33 0.66 -17.42
C ARG A 31 14.89 0.44 -16.01
N ASP A 32 16.20 0.37 -15.86
CA ASP A 32 16.85 0.12 -14.59
C ASP A 32 16.73 1.35 -13.68
N ASP A 33 16.80 2.56 -14.24
CA ASP A 33 16.52 3.81 -13.53
C ASP A 33 15.09 3.81 -12.95
N LEU A 34 14.09 3.43 -13.76
CA LEU A 34 12.70 3.41 -13.36
C LEU A 34 12.39 2.34 -12.32
N ASP A 35 12.97 1.15 -12.46
CA ASP A 35 12.81 0.06 -11.48
C ASP A 35 13.46 0.47 -10.13
N GLY A 36 14.63 1.13 -10.17
CA GLY A 36 15.28 1.66 -8.98
C GLY A 36 14.46 2.71 -8.22
N LEU A 37 13.59 3.47 -8.90
CA LEU A 37 12.66 4.40 -8.23
C LEU A 37 11.53 3.68 -7.47
N LEU A 38 11.26 2.42 -7.80
CA LEU A 38 10.17 1.61 -7.24
C LEU A 38 10.65 0.53 -6.27
N ASP A 39 11.96 0.37 -6.10
CA ASP A 39 12.60 -0.67 -5.27
C ASP A 39 12.21 -0.62 -3.79
N ASP A 40 11.74 0.53 -3.29
CA ASP A 40 11.19 0.67 -1.95
C ASP A 40 9.67 0.96 -1.96
N PRO A 41 8.82 -0.08 -1.91
CA PRO A 41 7.37 0.08 -1.79
C PRO A 41 6.94 0.87 -0.54
N SER A 42 7.76 0.88 0.52
CA SER A 42 7.40 1.56 1.77
C SER A 42 7.47 3.09 1.65
N ALA A 43 8.28 3.61 0.73
CA ALA A 43 8.32 5.03 0.41
C ALA A 43 6.96 5.56 -0.11
N PHE A 44 6.12 4.68 -0.68
CA PHE A 44 4.83 5.05 -1.28
C PHE A 44 3.65 5.02 -0.30
N VAL A 45 3.84 4.55 0.94
CA VAL A 45 2.75 4.47 1.92
C VAL A 45 2.63 5.72 2.80
N GLY A 46 3.49 6.73 2.59
CA GLY A 46 3.45 7.98 3.34
C GLY A 46 3.49 7.76 4.85
N ASN A 47 2.56 8.39 5.58
CA ASN A 47 2.50 8.31 7.05
C ASN A 47 1.69 7.12 7.60
N ALA A 48 1.37 6.13 6.76
CA ALA A 48 0.47 5.02 7.15
C ALA A 48 0.97 4.27 8.40
N SER A 49 2.28 4.02 8.51
CA SER A 49 2.85 3.33 9.68
C SER A 49 2.60 4.09 10.99
N ALA A 50 2.81 5.41 11.00
CA ALA A 50 2.57 6.23 12.19
C ALA A 50 1.06 6.35 12.50
N GLN A 51 0.21 6.44 11.48
CA GLN A 51 -1.24 6.46 11.65
C GLN A 51 -1.75 5.17 12.28
N VAL A 52 -1.29 4.00 11.80
CA VAL A 52 -1.63 2.69 12.37
C VAL A 52 -1.10 2.60 13.80
N SER A 53 0.14 3.04 14.05
CA SER A 53 0.74 3.02 15.39
C SER A 53 -0.08 3.84 16.39
N ALA A 54 -0.51 5.04 16.01
CA ALA A 54 -1.36 5.88 16.87
C ALA A 54 -2.72 5.23 17.19
N VAL A 55 -3.32 4.51 16.24
CA VAL A 55 -4.54 3.74 16.49
C VAL A 55 -4.26 2.58 17.45
N VAL A 56 -3.18 1.84 17.25
CA VAL A 56 -2.77 0.73 18.12
C VAL A 56 -2.51 1.21 19.54
N GLU A 57 -1.84 2.35 19.72
CA GLU A 57 -1.62 2.97 21.04
C GLU A 57 -2.95 3.30 21.72
N ARG A 58 -3.89 3.92 20.99
CA ARG A 58 -5.21 4.24 21.51
C ARG A 58 -6.01 2.98 21.88
N VAL A 59 -5.90 1.92 21.10
CA VAL A 59 -6.50 0.61 21.40
C VAL A 59 -5.86 0.01 22.64
N ALA A 60 -4.54 0.10 22.80
CA ALA A 60 -3.82 -0.43 23.95
C ALA A 60 -4.30 0.20 25.27
N GLU A 61 -4.60 1.51 25.29
CA GLU A 61 -5.21 2.17 26.46
C GLU A 61 -6.54 1.52 26.86
N VAL A 62 -7.39 1.20 25.88
CA VAL A 62 -8.69 0.54 26.12
C VAL A 62 -8.50 -0.88 26.63
N VAL A 63 -7.55 -1.63 26.05
CA VAL A 63 -7.22 -3.00 26.45
C VAL A 63 -6.71 -3.05 27.88
N VAL A 64 -5.78 -2.15 28.26
CA VAL A 64 -5.25 -2.04 29.62
C VAL A 64 -6.36 -1.70 30.62
N ALA A 65 -7.31 -0.84 30.24
CA ALA A 65 -8.45 -0.48 31.10
C ALA A 65 -9.46 -1.63 31.26
N ARG A 66 -9.53 -2.58 30.33
CA ARG A 66 -10.56 -3.64 30.29
C ARG A 66 -9.99 -4.99 29.81
N PRO A 67 -9.06 -5.61 30.55
CA PRO A 67 -8.35 -6.79 30.07
C PRO A 67 -9.28 -8.01 29.88
N GLN A 68 -10.29 -8.19 30.74
CA GLN A 68 -11.24 -9.30 30.61
C GLN A 68 -12.16 -9.15 29.40
N ALA A 69 -12.60 -7.92 29.10
CA ALA A 69 -13.45 -7.66 27.93
C ALA A 69 -12.65 -7.75 26.62
N ALA A 70 -11.39 -7.34 26.63
CA ALA A 70 -10.49 -7.48 25.49
C ALA A 70 -10.16 -8.94 25.17
N ALA A 71 -10.17 -9.82 26.18
CA ALA A 71 -9.92 -11.26 26.03
C ALA A 71 -11.18 -12.07 25.65
N TYR A 72 -12.32 -11.42 25.38
CA TYR A 72 -13.54 -12.10 24.98
C TYR A 72 -13.38 -12.77 23.61
N ASP A 73 -13.53 -14.09 23.59
CA ASP A 73 -13.53 -14.90 22.38
C ASP A 73 -14.95 -15.48 22.17
N PRO A 74 -15.75 -14.92 21.24
CA PRO A 74 -17.11 -15.40 21.00
C PRO A 74 -17.10 -16.80 20.36
N GLU A 75 -18.00 -17.68 20.82
CA GLU A 75 -18.25 -18.95 20.15
C GLU A 75 -18.73 -18.71 18.70
N ARG A 76 -18.30 -19.57 17.77
CA ARG A 76 -18.77 -19.50 16.37
C ARG A 76 -20.26 -19.79 16.33
N ILE A 77 -21.02 -18.88 15.73
CA ILE A 77 -22.43 -19.10 15.40
C ILE A 77 -22.45 -19.88 14.06
N LEU A 78 -22.95 -21.11 14.08
CA LEU A 78 -23.13 -21.98 12.90
C LEU A 78 -24.44 -21.67 12.17
#